data_AF-A0A177PCL4-F1
#
_entry.id   AF-A0A177PCL4-F1
#
_cell.length_a   1.000
_cell.length_b   1.000
_cell.length_c   1.000
_cell.angle_alpha   90.00
_cell.angle_beta   90.00
_cell.angle_gamma   90.00
#
_symmetry.space_group_name_H-M   'P 1'
#
loop_
_entity.id
_entity.type
_entity.pdbx_description
1 polymer ?
#
loop_
_entity_poly.entity_id
_entity_poly.type
_entity_poly.pdbx_seq_one_letter_code
_entity_poly.pdbx_strand_id
1 'polypeptide(L)'
;MDKETKKVLFEPLVDNNPITLQVLGVCSALAVTSQMSTSLIMALALTSVTACSSAAISAVRQHTPSSIRIIVQMIIIASLVIVVDQLLKAFAFDVSKKLSVFVGLIITNCIVMGRAEAYAMKNPPLQSFIDGIGNGAGYSLILILVALVRETLGSGKLLGIEILPLVKDGGWYVPNGLMLLPPSAFFVIGLIIWAFRTWKPKQVEHNEFKIMAIAHGEGGHH
;
A
#
# COMPACT_ATOMS: atom_id res chain seq x y z
N MET A 1 18.67 2.16 19.79
CA MET A 1 17.80 2.67 18.71
C MET A 1 17.18 3.96 19.20
N ASP A 2 17.45 5.06 18.49
CA ASP A 2 16.97 6.40 18.86
C ASP A 2 15.43 6.46 18.91
N LYS A 3 14.87 7.34 19.75
CA LYS A 3 13.42 7.45 19.96
C LYS A 3 12.70 7.85 18.66
N GLU A 4 13.33 8.68 17.84
CA GLU A 4 12.83 9.08 16.53
C GLU A 4 12.84 7.90 15.54
N THR A 5 13.86 7.04 15.58
CA THR A 5 13.94 5.85 14.71
C THR A 5 12.83 4.84 15.02
N LYS A 6 12.50 4.64 16.30
CA LYS A 6 11.38 3.79 16.70
C LYS A 6 10.06 4.36 16.21
N LYS A 7 9.88 5.68 16.33
CA LYS A 7 8.67 6.37 15.89
C LYS A 7 8.44 6.18 14.39
N VAL A 8 9.45 6.44 13.58
CA VAL A 8 9.41 6.26 12.11
C VAL A 8 9.14 4.82 11.68
N LEU A 9 9.60 3.83 12.47
CA LEU A 9 9.38 2.42 12.17
C LEU A 9 7.98 1.94 12.57
N PHE A 10 7.46 2.36 13.72
CA PHE A 10 6.22 1.81 14.30
C PHE A 10 4.97 2.65 14.03
N GLU A 11 5.08 3.98 13.86
CA GLU A 11 3.92 4.82 13.54
C GLU A 11 3.22 4.41 12.25
N PRO A 12 3.92 4.08 11.14
CA PRO A 12 3.26 3.67 9.91
C PRO A 12 2.49 2.34 10.01
N LEU A 13 2.69 1.55 11.05
CA LEU A 13 1.92 0.31 11.21
C LEU A 13 0.48 0.58 11.66
N VAL A 14 0.27 1.58 12.52
CA VAL A 14 -1.03 1.79 13.19
C VAL A 14 -1.49 3.24 13.10
N ASP A 15 -0.70 4.19 13.58
CA ASP A 15 -1.16 5.57 13.78
C ASP A 15 -1.06 6.43 12.50
N ASN A 16 -0.18 6.11 11.56
CA ASN A 16 0.09 6.87 10.33
C ASN A 16 0.15 5.97 9.08
N ASN A 17 -0.71 4.97 9.02
CA ASN A 17 -0.62 3.93 8.00
C ASN A 17 -0.88 4.46 6.57
N PRO A 18 -0.07 4.04 5.58
CA PRO A 18 -0.14 4.56 4.22
C PRO A 18 -1.47 4.26 3.52
N ILE A 19 -2.14 3.14 3.81
CA ILE A 19 -3.42 2.81 3.16
C ILE A 19 -4.59 3.43 3.91
N THR A 20 -4.64 3.30 5.24
CA THR A 20 -5.85 3.69 6.00
C THR A 20 -5.97 5.19 6.26
N LEU A 21 -4.83 5.89 6.34
CA LEU A 21 -4.79 7.31 6.63
C LEU A 21 -4.30 8.13 5.43
N GLN A 22 -3.24 7.71 4.75
CA GLN A 22 -2.67 8.47 3.61
C GLN A 22 -3.32 8.13 2.26
N VAL A 23 -4.11 7.05 2.19
CA VAL A 23 -4.78 6.56 0.95
C VAL A 23 -3.79 6.31 -0.20
N LEU A 24 -2.56 5.90 0.12
CA LEU A 24 -1.51 5.55 -0.83
C LEU A 24 -1.48 4.04 -1.11
N GLY A 25 -1.26 3.66 -2.36
CA GLY A 25 -1.06 2.25 -2.76
C GLY A 25 -2.35 1.42 -2.86
N VAL A 26 -3.52 2.06 -2.89
CA VAL A 26 -4.81 1.37 -2.99
C VAL A 26 -4.93 0.59 -4.31
N CYS A 27 -4.45 1.15 -5.43
CA CYS A 27 -4.52 0.52 -6.75
C CYS A 27 -3.86 -0.87 -6.80
N SER A 28 -2.64 -0.99 -6.26
CA SER A 28 -1.95 -2.27 -6.15
C SER A 28 -2.64 -3.21 -5.16
N ALA A 29 -3.17 -2.67 -4.04
CA ALA A 29 -3.87 -3.49 -3.06
C ALA A 29 -5.13 -4.15 -3.64
N LEU A 30 -5.89 -3.45 -4.47
CA LEU A 30 -7.06 -4.02 -5.15
C LEU A 30 -6.68 -5.15 -6.12
N ALA A 31 -5.55 -4.98 -6.82
CA ALA A 31 -5.11 -5.90 -7.87
C ALA A 31 -4.51 -7.21 -7.34
N VAL A 32 -3.71 -7.17 -6.27
CA VAL A 32 -2.91 -8.35 -5.85
C VAL A 32 -3.47 -9.13 -4.66
N THR A 33 -4.54 -8.64 -4.01
CA THR A 33 -5.13 -9.27 -2.81
C THR A 33 -6.12 -10.39 -3.09
N SER A 34 -6.22 -10.87 -4.34
CA SER A 34 -7.03 -12.06 -4.65
C SER A 34 -6.34 -13.36 -4.19
N GLN A 35 -5.02 -13.35 -4.07
CA GLN A 35 -4.23 -14.48 -3.56
C GLN A 35 -3.22 -13.97 -2.52
N MET A 36 -3.12 -14.68 -1.40
CA MET A 36 -2.22 -14.40 -0.30
C MET A 36 -0.77 -14.63 -0.71
N SER A 37 -0.50 -15.66 -1.51
CA SER A 37 0.85 -15.94 -2.03
C SER A 37 1.40 -14.78 -2.86
N THR A 38 0.59 -14.18 -3.74
CA THR A 38 0.99 -13.00 -4.53
C THR A 38 1.09 -11.76 -3.66
N SER A 39 0.20 -11.60 -2.69
CA SER A 39 0.23 -10.48 -1.74
C SER A 39 1.50 -10.47 -0.89
N LEU A 40 1.94 -11.64 -0.40
CA LEU A 40 3.18 -11.76 0.38
C LEU A 40 4.42 -11.40 -0.44
N ILE A 41 4.49 -11.86 -1.69
CA ILE A 41 5.60 -11.52 -2.60
C ILE A 41 5.62 -10.01 -2.87
N MET A 42 4.45 -9.42 -3.15
CA MET A 42 4.33 -7.98 -3.37
C MET A 42 4.71 -7.16 -2.13
N ALA A 43 4.26 -7.58 -0.94
CA ALA A 43 4.59 -6.95 0.33
C ALA A 43 6.10 -6.88 0.57
N LEU A 44 6.80 -8.01 0.37
CA LEU A 44 8.24 -8.09 0.55
C LEU A 44 8.99 -7.26 -0.49
N ALA A 45 8.62 -7.39 -1.77
CA ALA A 45 9.26 -6.66 -2.86
C ALA A 45 9.08 -5.14 -2.70
N LEU A 46 7.86 -4.69 -2.43
CA LEU A 46 7.55 -3.28 -2.26
C LEU A 46 8.25 -2.68 -1.04
N THR A 47 8.31 -3.39 0.07
CA THR A 47 9.02 -2.91 1.28
C THR A 47 10.50 -2.71 0.99
N SER A 48 11.14 -3.68 0.32
CA SER A 48 12.55 -3.57 -0.07
C SER A 48 12.78 -2.40 -1.05
N VAL A 49 11.94 -2.25 -2.06
CA VAL A 49 12.06 -1.17 -3.05
C VAL A 49 11.84 0.19 -2.41
N THR A 50 10.84 0.34 -1.54
CA THR A 50 10.53 1.61 -0.86
C THR A 50 11.68 2.03 0.05
N ALA A 51 12.27 1.10 0.80
CA ALA A 51 13.42 1.37 1.66
C ALA A 51 14.65 1.82 0.86
N CYS A 52 15.04 1.04 -0.15
CA CYS A 52 16.23 1.32 -0.96
C CYS A 52 16.08 2.58 -1.82
N SER A 53 14.91 2.77 -2.46
CA SER A 53 14.66 3.97 -3.28
C SER A 53 14.63 5.24 -2.44
N SER A 54 14.02 5.22 -1.26
CA SER A 54 14.00 6.38 -0.34
C SER A 54 15.40 6.74 0.13
N ALA A 55 16.26 5.76 0.41
CA ALA A 55 17.65 6.00 0.76
C ALA A 55 18.44 6.61 -0.42
N ALA A 56 18.29 6.05 -1.63
CA ALA A 56 18.96 6.54 -2.82
C ALA A 56 18.54 7.97 -3.20
N ILE A 57 17.24 8.26 -3.16
CA ILE A 57 16.70 9.60 -3.44
C ILE A 57 17.20 10.61 -2.41
N SER A 58 17.21 10.23 -1.13
CA SER A 58 17.75 11.09 -0.06
C SER A 58 19.25 11.39 -0.25
N ALA A 59 20.03 10.46 -0.80
CA ALA A 59 21.44 10.70 -1.10
C ALA A 59 21.65 11.68 -2.28
N VAL A 60 20.79 11.60 -3.30
CA VAL A 60 20.92 12.41 -4.54
C VAL A 60 20.17 13.75 -4.45
N ARG A 61 19.36 13.96 -3.40
CA ARG A 61 18.47 15.13 -3.24
C ARG A 61 19.15 16.50 -3.42
N GLN A 62 20.41 16.65 -3.02
CA GLN A 62 21.14 17.93 -3.11
C GLN A 62 21.44 18.34 -4.56
N HIS A 63 21.51 17.38 -5.48
CA HIS A 63 21.78 17.60 -6.89
C HIS A 63 20.50 17.71 -7.72
N THR A 64 19.32 17.51 -7.11
CA THR A 64 18.05 17.44 -7.84
C THR A 64 17.35 18.80 -7.83
N PRO A 65 17.23 19.49 -8.98
CA PRO A 65 16.49 20.75 -9.06
C PRO A 65 14.99 20.51 -8.85
N SER A 66 14.32 21.48 -8.22
CA SER A 66 12.89 21.39 -7.89
C SER A 66 11.99 21.16 -9.11
N SER A 67 12.32 21.76 -10.25
CA SER A 67 11.50 21.72 -11.47
C SER A 67 11.37 20.32 -12.10
N ILE A 68 12.34 19.42 -11.87
CA ILE A 68 12.37 18.08 -12.48
C ILE A 68 12.39 16.95 -11.45
N ARG A 69 12.13 17.28 -10.19
CA ARG A 69 12.31 16.36 -9.05
C ARG A 69 11.54 15.05 -9.19
N ILE A 70 10.25 15.13 -9.53
CA ILE A 70 9.39 13.94 -9.68
C ILE A 70 9.95 13.01 -10.76
N ILE A 71 10.43 13.57 -11.87
CA ILE A 71 11.00 12.81 -12.99
C ILE A 71 12.26 12.07 -12.52
N VAL A 72 13.15 12.75 -11.79
CA VAL A 72 14.38 12.15 -11.27
C VAL A 72 14.08 11.01 -10.29
N GLN A 73 13.14 11.23 -9.35
CA GLN A 73 12.72 10.19 -8.40
C GLN A 73 12.16 8.96 -9.12
N MET A 74 11.30 9.17 -10.12
CA MET A 74 10.72 8.07 -10.88
C MET A 74 11.77 7.26 -11.66
N ILE A 75 12.80 7.92 -12.21
CA ILE A 75 13.91 7.23 -12.88
C ILE A 75 14.73 6.39 -11.89
N ILE A 76 15.01 6.94 -10.70
CA ILE A 76 15.73 6.21 -9.64
C ILE A 76 14.92 4.98 -9.20
N ILE A 77 13.62 5.13 -8.97
CA ILE A 77 12.74 4.02 -8.61
C ILE A 77 12.71 2.98 -9.73
N ALA A 78 12.45 3.39 -10.97
CA ALA A 78 12.34 2.48 -12.10
C ALA A 78 13.63 1.70 -12.35
N SER A 79 14.78 2.37 -12.35
CA SER A 79 16.08 1.72 -12.50
C SER A 79 16.35 0.70 -11.39
N LEU A 80 16.07 1.03 -10.13
CA LEU A 80 16.25 0.11 -9.02
C LEU A 80 15.35 -1.14 -9.16
N VAL A 81 14.07 -0.95 -9.49
CA VAL A 81 13.13 -2.08 -9.66
C VAL A 81 13.56 -2.95 -10.85
N ILE A 82 14.03 -2.36 -11.95
CA ILE A 82 14.53 -3.11 -13.12
C ILE A 82 15.76 -3.92 -12.74
N VAL A 83 16.70 -3.36 -11.97
CA VAL A 83 17.89 -4.11 -11.50
C VAL A 83 17.47 -5.30 -10.63
N VAL A 84 16.50 -5.12 -9.73
CA VAL A 84 15.97 -6.22 -8.90
C VAL A 84 15.28 -7.28 -9.76
N ASP A 85 14.49 -6.89 -10.76
CA ASP A 85 13.86 -7.80 -11.71
C ASP A 85 14.89 -8.64 -12.48
N GLN A 86 15.96 -8.01 -12.97
CA GLN A 86 17.03 -8.72 -13.69
C GLN A 86 17.82 -9.67 -12.79
N LEU A 87 18.11 -9.28 -11.54
CA LEU A 87 18.75 -10.17 -10.57
C LEU A 87 17.88 -11.41 -10.28
N LEU A 88 16.57 -11.23 -10.11
CA LEU A 88 15.66 -12.35 -9.91
C LEU A 88 15.56 -13.26 -11.13
N LYS A 89 15.60 -12.70 -12.35
CA LYS A 89 15.66 -13.51 -13.60
C LYS A 89 16.90 -14.40 -13.64
N ALA A 90 18.02 -13.92 -13.13
CA ALA A 90 19.29 -14.65 -13.15
C ALA A 90 19.36 -15.78 -12.11
N PHE A 91 18.82 -15.58 -10.90
CA PHE A 91 18.96 -16.53 -9.78
C PHE A 91 17.71 -17.39 -9.51
N ALA A 92 16.51 -16.94 -9.90
CA ALA A 92 15.24 -17.60 -9.58
C ALA A 92 14.16 -17.36 -10.66
N PHE A 93 14.29 -18.03 -11.81
CA PHE A 93 13.44 -17.81 -12.98
C PHE A 93 11.93 -18.02 -12.72
N ASP A 94 11.54 -19.05 -11.96
CA ASP A 94 10.13 -19.31 -11.62
C ASP A 94 9.51 -18.19 -10.76
N VAL A 95 10.31 -17.63 -9.85
CA VAL A 95 9.89 -16.51 -9.01
C VAL A 95 9.80 -15.24 -9.85
N SER A 96 10.79 -14.99 -10.72
CA SER A 96 10.78 -13.87 -11.64
C SER A 96 9.56 -13.86 -12.58
N LYS A 97 9.14 -15.02 -13.10
CA LYS A 97 7.96 -15.09 -13.98
C LYS A 97 6.68 -14.57 -13.30
N LYS A 98 6.53 -14.81 -12.00
CA LYS A 98 5.42 -14.26 -11.20
C LYS A 98 5.61 -12.78 -10.87
N LEU A 99 6.85 -12.34 -10.60
CA LEU A 99 7.14 -10.94 -10.28
C LEU A 99 7.15 -10.01 -11.49
N SER A 100 7.38 -10.49 -12.71
CA SER A 100 7.53 -9.62 -13.88
C SER A 100 6.29 -8.76 -14.15
N VAL A 101 5.09 -9.25 -13.80
CA VAL A 101 3.85 -8.45 -13.85
C VAL A 101 3.78 -7.43 -12.71
N PHE A 102 4.33 -7.77 -11.54
CA PHE A 102 4.36 -6.88 -10.37
C PHE A 102 5.40 -5.76 -10.50
N VAL A 103 6.43 -5.91 -11.32
CA VAL A 103 7.43 -4.86 -11.58
C VAL A 103 6.76 -3.54 -11.98
N GLY A 104 5.84 -3.55 -12.94
CA GLY A 104 5.12 -2.35 -13.37
C GLY A 104 4.25 -1.74 -12.25
N LEU A 105 3.60 -2.59 -11.46
CA LEU A 105 2.77 -2.19 -10.31
C LEU A 105 3.59 -1.63 -9.14
N ILE A 106 4.86 -2.05 -9.01
CA ILE A 106 5.78 -1.51 -8.01
C ILE A 106 6.30 -0.14 -8.46
N ILE A 107 6.71 -0.01 -9.73
CA ILE A 107 7.21 1.26 -10.28
C ILE A 107 6.15 2.36 -10.15
N THR A 108 4.92 2.06 -10.53
CA THR A 108 3.80 3.01 -10.51
C THR A 108 3.10 3.11 -9.16
N ASN A 109 3.69 2.55 -8.10
CA ASN A 109 3.05 2.54 -6.78
C ASN A 109 3.13 3.91 -6.11
N CYS A 110 1.98 4.45 -5.74
CA CYS A 110 1.87 5.75 -5.09
C CYS A 110 2.62 5.82 -3.74
N ILE A 111 2.80 4.69 -3.04
CA ILE A 111 3.54 4.70 -1.77
C ILE A 111 5.04 5.02 -1.98
N VAL A 112 5.65 4.48 -3.03
CA VAL A 112 7.09 4.62 -3.28
C VAL A 112 7.40 6.08 -3.62
N MET A 113 6.63 6.67 -4.53
CA MET A 113 6.73 8.09 -4.88
C MET A 113 6.31 8.99 -3.71
N GLY A 114 5.22 8.67 -3.01
CA GLY A 114 4.69 9.49 -1.92
C GLY A 114 5.66 9.62 -0.75
N ARG A 115 6.32 8.53 -0.35
CA ARG A 115 7.34 8.55 0.71
C ARG A 115 8.65 9.20 0.27
N ALA A 116 9.05 8.98 -0.98
CA ALA A 116 10.21 9.66 -1.55
C ALA A 116 10.06 11.19 -1.49
N GLU A 117 8.91 11.72 -1.89
CA GLU A 117 8.67 13.17 -1.89
C GLU A 117 8.43 13.71 -0.48
N ALA A 118 7.60 13.04 0.33
CA ALA A 118 7.21 13.55 1.64
C ALA A 118 8.33 13.46 2.69
N TYR A 119 9.16 12.42 2.62
CA TYR A 119 10.16 12.11 3.66
C TYR A 119 11.60 12.12 3.15
N ALA A 120 11.91 11.41 2.05
CA ALA A 120 13.31 11.25 1.60
C ALA A 120 13.97 12.57 1.17
N MET A 121 13.18 13.51 0.62
CA MET A 121 13.68 14.84 0.26
C MET A 121 14.07 15.69 1.47
N LYS A 122 13.52 15.41 2.66
CA LYS A 122 13.71 16.24 3.86
C LYS A 122 14.66 15.59 4.88
N ASN A 123 14.77 14.27 4.88
CA ASN A 123 15.54 13.52 5.87
C ASN A 123 16.81 12.89 5.30
N PRO A 124 17.82 12.57 6.13
CA PRO A 124 19.05 11.89 5.70
C PRO A 124 18.81 10.45 5.22
N PRO A 125 19.76 9.83 4.50
CA PRO A 125 19.56 8.54 3.82
C PRO A 125 19.20 7.39 4.78
N LEU A 126 19.87 7.31 5.93
CA LEU A 126 19.64 6.23 6.89
C LEU A 126 18.25 6.32 7.55
N GLN A 127 17.77 7.53 7.85
CA GLN A 127 16.42 7.72 8.37
C GLN A 127 15.36 7.44 7.29
N SER A 128 15.64 7.81 6.04
CA SER A 128 14.75 7.58 4.90
C SER A 128 14.63 6.08 4.55
N PHE A 129 15.70 5.32 4.75
CA PHE A 129 15.66 3.85 4.63
C PHE A 129 14.70 3.23 5.64
N ILE A 130 14.78 3.66 6.90
CA ILE A 130 13.94 3.15 7.98
C ILE A 130 12.48 3.57 7.79
N ASP A 131 12.23 4.78 7.30
CA ASP A 131 10.88 5.23 6.91
C ASP A 131 10.28 4.34 5.81
N GLY A 132 11.08 4.00 4.79
CA GLY A 132 10.64 3.12 3.72
C GLY A 132 10.32 1.71 4.22
N ILE A 133 11.07 1.17 5.18
CA ILE A 133 10.74 -0.11 5.84
C ILE A 133 9.43 0.01 6.63
N GLY A 134 9.29 1.04 7.46
CA GLY A 134 8.09 1.24 8.29
C GLY A 134 6.82 1.36 7.45
N ASN A 135 6.83 2.22 6.43
CA ASN A 135 5.68 2.40 5.54
C ASN A 135 5.44 1.18 4.65
N GLY A 136 6.48 0.52 4.16
CA GLY A 136 6.35 -0.74 3.42
C GLY A 136 5.72 -1.85 4.27
N ALA A 137 6.12 -1.97 5.54
CA ALA A 137 5.54 -2.91 6.49
C ALA A 137 4.08 -2.55 6.83
N GLY A 138 3.77 -1.26 7.02
CA GLY A 138 2.41 -0.78 7.24
C GLY A 138 1.47 -1.09 6.08
N TYR A 139 1.94 -0.90 4.83
CA TYR A 139 1.24 -1.34 3.62
C TYR A 139 1.06 -2.86 3.59
N SER A 140 2.12 -3.61 3.87
CA SER A 140 2.13 -5.07 3.86
C SER A 140 1.11 -5.67 4.82
N LEU A 141 0.96 -5.08 6.01
CA LEU A 141 0.00 -5.51 7.03
C LEU A 141 -1.44 -5.43 6.49
N ILE A 142 -1.82 -4.29 5.90
CA ILE A 142 -3.17 -4.12 5.34
C ILE A 142 -3.37 -5.04 4.14
N LEU A 143 -2.35 -5.19 3.30
CA LEU A 143 -2.41 -6.09 2.13
C LEU A 143 -2.69 -7.54 2.56
N ILE A 144 -1.98 -8.02 3.58
CA ILE A 144 -2.16 -9.37 4.13
C ILE A 144 -3.55 -9.54 4.74
N LEU A 145 -4.05 -8.55 5.50
CA LEU A 145 -5.39 -8.62 6.09
C LEU A 145 -6.48 -8.70 5.01
N VAL A 146 -6.38 -7.86 3.97
CA VAL A 146 -7.33 -7.85 2.87
C VAL A 146 -7.25 -9.17 2.09
N ALA A 147 -6.05 -9.67 1.80
CA ALA A 147 -5.86 -10.94 1.10
C ALA A 147 -6.37 -12.14 1.91
N LEU A 148 -6.19 -12.13 3.23
CA LEU A 148 -6.71 -13.16 4.11
C LEU A 148 -8.24 -13.23 4.02
N VAL A 149 -8.92 -12.09 4.15
CA VAL A 149 -10.39 -12.04 4.03
C VAL A 149 -10.85 -12.44 2.62
N ARG A 150 -10.16 -11.97 1.59
CA ARG A 150 -10.57 -12.21 0.19
C ARG A 150 -10.34 -13.65 -0.26
N GLU A 151 -9.20 -14.26 0.08
CA GLU A 151 -8.89 -15.63 -0.34
C GLU A 151 -9.75 -16.65 0.42
N THR A 152 -9.91 -16.46 1.75
CA THR A 152 -10.73 -17.33 2.59
C THR A 152 -12.19 -17.32 2.16
N LEU A 153 -12.77 -16.14 1.89
CA LEU A 153 -14.17 -16.02 1.49
C LEU A 153 -14.38 -16.23 -0.03
N GLY A 154 -13.35 -16.05 -0.85
CA GLY A 154 -13.44 -16.25 -2.29
C GLY A 154 -13.36 -17.72 -2.68
N SER A 155 -12.30 -18.39 -2.22
CA SER A 155 -11.99 -19.77 -2.63
C SER A 155 -12.08 -20.80 -1.51
N GLY A 156 -12.29 -20.40 -0.25
CA GLY A 156 -12.30 -21.32 0.90
C GLY A 156 -10.91 -21.83 1.29
N LYS A 157 -9.87 -21.39 0.58
CA LYS A 157 -8.48 -21.78 0.79
C LYS A 157 -7.68 -20.63 1.39
N LEU A 158 -6.62 -20.97 2.12
CA LEU A 158 -5.62 -20.03 2.58
C LEU A 158 -4.25 -20.63 2.29
N LEU A 159 -3.45 -19.97 1.47
CA LEU A 159 -2.09 -20.45 1.12
C LEU A 159 -2.10 -21.89 0.56
N GLY A 160 -3.18 -22.27 -0.14
CA GLY A 160 -3.36 -23.61 -0.70
C GLY A 160 -3.86 -24.67 0.28
N ILE A 161 -4.05 -24.33 1.57
CA ILE A 161 -4.67 -25.20 2.57
C ILE A 161 -6.19 -24.95 2.55
N GLU A 162 -6.98 -26.00 2.41
CA GLU A 162 -8.44 -25.92 2.51
C GLU A 162 -8.85 -25.71 3.97
N ILE A 163 -9.35 -24.51 4.29
CA ILE A 163 -9.86 -24.17 5.62
C ILE A 163 -11.37 -24.36 5.66
N LEU A 164 -12.06 -23.99 4.57
CA LEU A 164 -13.49 -24.15 4.42
C LEU A 164 -13.72 -25.20 3.33
N PRO A 165 -14.20 -26.41 3.68
CA PRO A 165 -14.45 -27.44 2.69
C PRO A 165 -15.57 -26.96 1.76
N LEU A 166 -15.29 -26.96 0.46
CA LEU A 166 -16.23 -26.45 -0.54
C LEU A 166 -17.37 -27.44 -0.74
N VAL A 167 -18.55 -26.94 -1.11
CA VAL A 167 -19.70 -27.79 -1.48
C VAL A 167 -19.36 -28.76 -2.62
N LYS A 168 -18.40 -28.42 -3.49
CA LYS A 168 -17.90 -29.31 -4.55
C LYS A 168 -17.09 -30.51 -4.04
N ASP A 169 -16.45 -30.38 -2.88
CA ASP A 169 -15.60 -31.41 -2.27
C ASP A 169 -16.33 -32.09 -1.08
N GLY A 170 -17.66 -31.92 -0.98
CA GLY A 170 -18.49 -32.50 0.09
C GLY A 170 -18.60 -31.65 1.37
N GLY A 171 -18.15 -30.40 1.34
CA GLY A 171 -18.27 -29.45 2.45
C GLY A 171 -19.53 -28.59 2.42
N TRP A 172 -19.57 -27.55 3.27
CA TRP A 172 -20.73 -26.67 3.46
C TRP A 172 -20.55 -25.27 2.86
N TYR A 173 -19.36 -24.94 2.38
CA TYR A 173 -19.03 -23.58 1.95
C TYR A 173 -19.23 -23.36 0.44
N VAL A 174 -20.09 -22.41 0.08
CA VAL A 174 -20.26 -21.97 -1.32
C VAL A 174 -19.28 -20.82 -1.59
N PRO A 175 -18.34 -20.97 -2.53
CA PRO A 175 -17.35 -19.94 -2.83
C PRO A 175 -18.03 -18.65 -3.29
N ASN A 176 -17.65 -17.52 -2.67
CA ASN A 176 -18.23 -16.23 -3.00
C ASN A 176 -17.50 -15.61 -4.20
N GLY A 177 -18.09 -15.76 -5.40
CA GLY A 177 -17.53 -15.19 -6.63
C GLY A 177 -17.33 -13.67 -6.56
N LEU A 178 -18.14 -12.94 -5.78
CA LEU A 178 -17.99 -11.49 -5.57
C LEU A 178 -16.63 -11.15 -4.94
N MET A 179 -16.14 -11.99 -4.02
CA MET A 179 -14.92 -11.74 -3.26
C MET A 179 -13.65 -11.85 -4.11
N LEU A 180 -13.75 -12.52 -5.27
CA LEU A 180 -12.66 -12.62 -6.24
C LEU A 180 -12.55 -11.37 -7.12
N LEU A 181 -13.64 -10.60 -7.27
CA LEU A 181 -13.68 -9.41 -8.11
C LEU A 181 -13.08 -8.18 -7.39
N PRO A 182 -12.48 -7.21 -8.11
CA PRO A 182 -11.92 -5.98 -7.53
C PRO A 182 -12.86 -5.16 -6.63
N PRO A 183 -14.18 -5.03 -6.90
CA PRO A 183 -15.11 -4.29 -6.04
C PRO A 183 -15.14 -4.78 -4.59
N SER A 184 -14.92 -6.08 -4.36
CA SER A 184 -14.87 -6.63 -2.99
C SER A 184 -13.76 -6.02 -2.14
N ALA A 185 -12.60 -5.74 -2.73
CA ALA A 185 -11.47 -5.17 -2.02
C ALA A 185 -11.76 -3.75 -1.52
N PHE A 186 -12.59 -2.97 -2.24
CA PHE A 186 -13.05 -1.68 -1.74
C PHE A 186 -13.90 -1.81 -0.48
N PHE A 187 -14.83 -2.78 -0.43
CA PHE A 187 -15.64 -3.02 0.76
C PHE A 187 -14.77 -3.47 1.95
N VAL A 188 -13.84 -4.40 1.72
CA VAL A 188 -12.95 -4.90 2.78
C VAL A 188 -12.05 -3.78 3.30
N ILE A 189 -11.40 -3.01 2.42
CA ILE A 189 -10.57 -1.86 2.81
C ILE A 189 -11.41 -0.82 3.55
N GLY A 190 -12.62 -0.50 3.07
CA GLY A 190 -13.54 0.43 3.72
C GLY A 190 -13.94 0.00 5.13
N LEU A 191 -14.26 -1.28 5.32
CA LEU A 191 -14.57 -1.85 6.63
C LEU A 191 -13.35 -1.82 7.57
N ILE A 192 -12.15 -2.11 7.06
CA ILE A 192 -10.90 -2.00 7.81
C ILE A 192 -10.68 -0.55 8.25
N ILE A 193 -10.79 0.42 7.35
CA ILE A 193 -10.64 1.85 7.66
C ILE A 193 -11.66 2.26 8.72
N TRP A 194 -12.92 1.85 8.57
CA TRP A 194 -13.97 2.13 9.54
C TRP A 194 -13.65 1.56 10.92
N ALA A 195 -13.19 0.31 11.01
CA ALA A 195 -12.79 -0.31 12.27
C ALA A 195 -11.63 0.43 12.93
N PHE A 196 -10.57 0.78 12.17
CA PHE A 196 -9.43 1.54 12.68
C PHE A 196 -9.84 2.94 13.16
N ARG A 197 -10.66 3.67 12.39
CA ARG A 197 -11.13 5.01 12.78
C ARG A 197 -12.08 4.99 13.99
N THR A 198 -12.87 3.92 14.15
CA THR A 198 -13.70 3.72 15.34
C THR A 198 -12.85 3.48 16.58
N TRP A 199 -11.77 2.72 16.45
CA TRP A 199 -10.83 2.47 17.55
C TRP A 199 -9.94 3.69 17.86
N LYS A 200 -9.58 4.49 16.85
CA LYS A 200 -8.71 5.67 16.95
C LYS A 200 -9.45 6.89 16.38
N PRO A 201 -10.38 7.50 17.15
CA PRO A 201 -11.16 8.65 16.66
C PRO A 201 -10.30 9.88 16.33
N LYS A 202 -9.06 9.95 16.82
CA LYS A 202 -8.08 10.98 16.46
C LYS A 202 -7.72 11.01 14.96
N GLN A 203 -7.96 9.92 14.23
CA GLN A 203 -7.72 9.81 12.79
C GLN A 203 -8.92 10.25 11.93
N VAL A 204 -10.04 10.62 12.56
CA VAL A 204 -11.22 11.13 11.85
C VAL A 204 -10.94 12.58 11.48
N GLU A 205 -10.73 12.84 10.19
CA GLU A 205 -10.59 14.20 9.66
C GLU A 205 -11.86 15.01 9.95
N HIS A 206 -11.67 16.24 10.44
CA HIS A 206 -12.78 17.17 10.57
C HIS A 206 -13.19 17.67 9.19
N ASN A 207 -14.51 17.82 8.97
CA ASN A 207 -15.03 18.39 7.74
C ASN A 207 -14.49 19.82 7.58
N GLU A 208 -13.55 19.99 6.65
CA GLU A 208 -12.90 21.28 6.35
C GLU A 208 -13.91 22.29 5.78
N PHE A 209 -15.01 21.79 5.19
CA PHE A 209 -16.08 22.60 4.64
C PHE A 209 -17.41 22.26 5.31
N LYS A 210 -17.94 23.20 6.10
CA LYS A 210 -19.38 23.22 6.41
C LYS A 210 -20.11 23.60 5.13
N ILE A 211 -21.01 22.75 4.66
CA ILE A 211 -21.91 23.07 3.54
C ILE A 211 -22.67 24.34 3.95
N MET A 212 -22.37 25.47 3.30
CA MET A 212 -23.12 26.69 3.54
C MET A 212 -24.57 26.43 3.13
N ALA A 213 -25.51 26.75 4.01
CA ALA A 213 -26.92 26.72 3.66
C ALA A 213 -27.12 27.64 2.45
N ILE A 214 -27.77 27.11 1.41
CA ILE A 214 -28.17 27.91 0.25
C ILE A 214 -29.00 29.06 0.80
N ALA A 215 -28.48 30.29 0.69
CA ALA A 215 -29.25 31.48 0.98
C ALA A 215 -30.40 31.52 -0.03
N HIS A 216 -31.57 31.01 0.35
CA HIS A 216 -32.79 31.37 -0.34
C HIS A 216 -32.89 32.89 -0.24
N GLY A 217 -32.74 33.56 -1.37
CA GLY A 217 -32.90 35.01 -1.45
C GLY A 217 -34.26 35.37 -0.90
N GLU A 218 -34.30 35.93 0.30
CA GLU A 218 -35.45 36.66 0.77
C GLU A 218 -35.63 37.83 -0.19
N GLY A 219 -36.64 37.70 -1.05
CA GLY A 219 -37.10 38.78 -1.90
C GLY A 219 -37.47 39.96 -1.03
N GLY A 220 -36.72 41.05 -1.19
CA GLY A 220 -37.07 42.34 -0.63
C GLY A 220 -38.40 42.81 -1.21
N HIS A 221 -39.44 42.66 -0.41
CA HIS A 221 -40.66 43.45 -0.50
C HIS A 221 -41.09 43.77 0.94
N HIS A 222 -40.88 45.02 1.32
CA HIS A 222 -41.74 45.93 2.09
C HIS A 222 -40.89 46.97 2.84
#